data_AF-A0A7V8A7K7-F1
#
_entry.id   AF-A0A7V8A7K7-F1
#
_cell.length_a   1.000
_cell.length_b   1.000
_cell.length_c   1.000
_cell.angle_alpha   90.00
_cell.angle_beta   90.00
_cell.angle_gamma   90.00
#
_symmetry.space_group_name_H-M   'P 1'
#
loop_
_entity.id
_entity.type
_entity.pdbx_description
1 polymer ?
#
loop_
_entity_poly.entity_id
_entity_poly.type
_entity_poly.pdbx_seq_one_letter_code
_entity_poly.pdbx_strand_id
1 'polypeptide(L)' 'MKSTRTLSMILLGIWLIVIGIIAVISIPLPFLNIIVALLAIAAGALILLGR' A
#
# COMPACT_ATOMS: atom_id res chain seq x y z
N MET A 1 22.84 11.69 -4.58
CA MET A 1 21.91 11.03 -3.63
C MET A 1 20.49 11.60 -3.84
N LYS A 2 19.75 11.13 -4.86
CA LYS A 2 18.41 11.69 -5.22
C LYS A 2 17.44 10.68 -5.86
N SER A 3 17.69 9.37 -5.77
CA SER A 3 16.94 8.37 -6.58
C SER A 3 15.80 7.64 -5.85
N THR A 4 15.80 7.59 -4.51
CA THR A 4 14.82 6.80 -3.73
C THR A 4 13.46 7.49 -3.52
N ARG A 5 13.39 8.83 -3.64
CA ARG A 5 12.15 9.60 -3.44
C ARG A 5 11.09 9.32 -4.51
N THR A 6 11.54 9.04 -5.74
CA THR A 6 10.64 8.74 -6.86
C THR A 6 10.14 7.30 -6.78
N LEU A 7 11.00 6.35 -6.39
CA LEU A 7 10.62 4.94 -6.27
C LEU A 7 9.57 4.73 -5.17
N SER A 8 9.72 5.40 -4.02
CA SER A 8 8.75 5.36 -2.93
C SER A 8 7.41 6.00 -3.31
N MET A 9 7.41 7.12 -4.06
CA MET A 9 6.17 7.71 -4.59
C MET A 9 5.47 6.83 -5.63
N ILE A 10 6.23 6.18 -6.53
CA ILE A 10 5.67 5.26 -7.52
C ILE A 10 5.06 4.04 -6.82
N LEU A 11 5.78 3.46 -5.85
CA LEU A 11 5.33 2.30 -5.10
C LEU A 11 4.08 2.63 -4.26
N LEU A 12 4.03 3.81 -3.62
CA LEU A 12 2.84 4.34 -2.95
C LEU A 12 1.64 4.50 -3.88
N GLY A 13 1.88 5.03 -5.08
CA GLY A 13 0.83 5.23 -6.08
C GLY A 13 0.21 3.90 -6.51
N ILE A 14 1.05 2.91 -6.85
CA ILE A 14 0.60 1.56 -7.22
C ILE A 14 -0.18 0.92 -6.06
N TRP A 15 0.31 1.07 -4.83
CA TRP A 15 -0.32 0.57 -3.62
C TRP A 15 -1.73 1.14 -3.39
N LEU A 16 -1.87 2.47 -3.52
CA LEU A 16 -3.15 3.17 -3.38
C LEU A 16 -4.15 2.75 -4.47
N ILE A 17 -3.70 2.53 -5.70
CA ILE A 17 -4.55 2.07 -6.81
C ILE A 17 -5.10 0.66 -6.49
N VAL A 18 -4.25 -0.26 -6.04
CA VAL A 18 -4.65 -1.62 -5.68
C VAL A 18 -5.66 -1.62 -4.53
N ILE A 19 -5.43 -0.84 -3.47
CA ILE A 19 -6.36 -0.74 -2.34
C ILE A 19 -7.68 -0.09 -2.74
N GLY A 20 -7.65 0.99 -3.54
CA GLY A 20 -8.86 1.66 -4.02
C GLY A 20 -9.73 0.71 -4.85
N ILE A 21 -9.12 -0.11 -5.70
CA ILE A 21 -9.82 -1.13 -6.49
C ILE A 21 -10.41 -2.23 -5.58
N ILE A 22 -9.66 -2.70 -4.58
CA ILE A 22 -10.17 -3.71 -3.63
C ILE A 22 -11.35 -3.16 -2.81
N ALA A 23 -11.29 -1.90 -2.38
CA ALA A 23 -12.36 -1.24 -1.65
C ALA A 23 -13.62 -1.09 -2.51
N VAL A 24 -13.48 -0.72 -3.79
CA VAL A 24 -14.60 -0.61 -4.74
C VAL A 24 -15.23 -1.97 -5.02
N ILE A 25 -14.43 -3.04 -5.09
CA ILE A 25 -14.93 -4.39 -5.40
C ILE A 25 -15.55 -5.05 -4.15
N SER A 26 -15.41 -4.48 -2.94
CA SER A 26 -16.10 -4.88 -1.69
C SER A 26 -16.32 -6.39 -1.59
N ILE A 27 -15.23 -7.16 -1.71
CA ILE A 27 -15.29 -8.61 -1.59
C ILE A 27 -15.54 -8.92 -0.10
N PRO A 28 -16.69 -9.53 0.28
CA PRO A 28 -17.04 -9.76 1.67
C PRO A 28 -16.29 -10.99 2.20
N LEU A 29 -14.97 -10.92 2.21
CA LEU A 29 -14.12 -11.89 2.88
C LEU A 29 -13.80 -11.35 4.27
N PRO A 30 -14.34 -11.96 5.35
CA PRO A 30 -14.30 -11.41 6.72
C PRO A 30 -12.89 -11.19 7.30
N PHE A 31 -11.84 -11.65 6.62
CA PHE A 31 -10.44 -11.46 7.01
C PHE A 31 -9.59 -10.68 6.00
N LEU A 32 -10.12 -10.38 4.81
CA LEU A 32 -9.37 -9.72 3.76
C LEU A 32 -9.05 -8.26 4.12
N ASN A 33 -9.94 -7.60 4.86
CA ASN A 33 -9.72 -6.27 5.39
C ASN A 33 -8.53 -6.22 6.37
N ILE A 34 -8.37 -7.25 7.22
CA ILE A 34 -7.25 -7.36 8.17
C ILE A 34 -5.93 -7.58 7.44
N ILE A 35 -5.92 -8.48 6.45
CA ILE A 35 -4.72 -8.76 5.63
C ILE A 35 -4.31 -7.50 4.88
N VAL A 36 -5.26 -6.81 4.23
CA VAL A 36 -5.01 -5.56 3.50
C VAL A 36 -4.55 -4.44 4.43
N ALA A 37 -5.12 -4.33 5.64
CA ALA A 37 -4.67 -3.36 6.65
C ALA A 37 -3.24 -3.64 7.11
N LEU A 38 -2.88 -4.90 7.39
CA LEU A 38 -1.51 -5.29 7.73
C LEU A 38 -0.53 -4.98 6.60
N LEU A 39 -0.90 -5.29 5.37
CA LEU A 39 -0.09 -5.04 4.18
C LEU A 39 0.07 -3.53 3.95
N ALA A 40 -0.95 -2.72 4.25
CA ALA A 40 -0.90 -1.26 4.16
C ALA A 40 0.00 -0.64 5.23
N ILE A 41 -0.06 -1.15 6.47
CA ILE A 41 0.84 -0.74 7.55
C ILE A 41 2.29 -1.11 7.20
N ALA A 42 2.53 -2.32 6.69
CA ALA A 42 3.85 -2.77 6.25
C ALA A 42 4.39 -1.92 5.10
N ALA A 43 3.56 -1.60 4.09
CA ALA A 43 3.94 -0.71 3.01
C ALA A 43 4.31 0.69 3.54
N GLY A 44 3.46 1.28 4.38
CA GLY A 44 3.71 2.59 5.02
C GLY A 44 5.00 2.60 5.83
N ALA A 45 5.26 1.54 6.59
CA ALA A 45 6.51 1.36 7.34
C ALA A 45 7.72 1.25 6.41
N LEU A 46 7.65 0.46 5.33
CA LEU A 46 8.71 0.30 4.35
C LEU A 46 9.06 1.65 3.68
N ILE A 47 8.06 2.48 3.39
CA ILE A 47 8.25 3.82 2.82
C ILE A 47 8.92 4.76 3.82
N LEU A 48 8.54 4.69 5.09
CA LEU A 48 9.17 5.48 6.15
C LEU A 48 10.61 5.03 6.40
N LEU A 49 10.89 3.73 6.38
CA LEU A 49 12.22 3.15 6.57
C LEU A 49 13.14 3.35 5.36
N GLY A 50 12.60 3.48 4.15
CA GLY A 50 13.33 3.75 2.92
C GLY A 50 13.72 5.21 2.69
N ARG A 51 13.60 6.06 3.72
CA ARG A 51 14.11 7.44 3.75
C ARG A 51 15.57 7.47 4.16
#